data_AF-A0A315DJ28-F1
#
_entry.id   AF-A0A315DJ28-F1
#
_cell.length_a   1.000
_cell.length_b   1.000
_cell.length_c   1.000
_cell.angle_alpha   90.00
_cell.angle_beta   90.00
_cell.angle_gamma   90.00
#
_symmetry.space_group_name_H-M   'P 1'
#
loop_
_entity.id
_entity.type
_entity.pdbx_description
1 polymer ?
#
loop_
_entity_poly.entity_id
_entity_poly.type
_entity_poly.pdbx_seq_one_letter_code
_entity_poly.pdbx_strand_id
1 'polypeptide(L)'
;FVAAAQVLVNSDIKVSANSVNAAQLPTITNLLTNGSLATSSGWTVSSGASSPAPTWETASFRGTDGDNAPSFNSAGSATGGYIYQNIVTEVGKTYTFQVNAYGVELNSTNSALTLTAFAGSNLGGGELSSDTFTCGPDESGTANHTNTGRVYSIKFVATSTSTSVRILDATSVASLGEDLVVDRAIVFETDTGYISGSTGATDTPINDTLLGTSANDKMAGGTGNDTINGQGGTNTALYTGSRSQYTITIASG
;
A
#
# COMPACT_ATOMS: atom_id res chain seq x y z
N PHE A 1 15.77 -0.84 -24.65
CA PHE A 1 14.34 -0.55 -24.84
C PHE A 1 13.64 -0.93 -23.55
N VAL A 2 13.37 0.05 -22.69
CA VAL A 2 12.62 -0.19 -21.44
C VAL A 2 11.16 0.14 -21.75
N ALA A 3 10.27 -0.76 -21.36
CA ALA A 3 8.87 -0.80 -21.77
C ALA A 3 8.11 0.47 -21.40
N ALA A 4 7.14 0.82 -22.25
CA ALA A 4 6.27 1.98 -22.07
C ALA A 4 5.38 1.78 -20.85
N ALA A 5 5.56 2.61 -19.84
CA ALA A 5 4.64 2.76 -18.72
C ALA A 5 3.36 3.46 -19.20
N GLN A 6 2.22 2.78 -19.12
CA GLN A 6 0.90 3.39 -19.19
C GLN A 6 0.51 3.88 -17.81
N VAL A 7 0.25 5.18 -17.68
CA VAL A 7 -0.27 5.76 -16.44
C VAL A 7 -1.68 6.22 -16.66
N LEU A 8 -2.60 5.67 -15.88
CA LEU A 8 -3.98 6.11 -15.85
C LEU A 8 -4.13 7.19 -14.77
N VAL A 9 -4.34 8.44 -15.19
CA VAL A 9 -4.51 9.61 -14.32
C VAL A 9 -5.96 10.10 -14.38
N ASN A 10 -6.54 10.60 -13.28
CA ASN A 10 -7.85 11.27 -13.35
C ASN A 10 -7.72 12.72 -13.93
N SER A 11 -8.85 13.40 -14.17
CA SER A 11 -8.90 14.75 -14.79
C SER A 11 -8.15 15.84 -14.02
N ASP A 12 -7.78 15.59 -12.77
CA ASP A 12 -7.31 16.60 -11.83
C ASP A 12 -5.78 16.57 -11.65
N ILE A 13 -5.08 15.67 -12.38
CA ILE A 13 -3.62 15.59 -12.37
C ILE A 13 -3.03 16.49 -13.46
N LYS A 14 -2.30 17.52 -13.03
CA LYS A 14 -1.42 18.28 -13.93
C LYS A 14 -0.14 17.48 -14.13
N VAL A 15 -0.04 16.80 -15.27
CA VAL A 15 1.23 16.23 -15.72
C VAL A 15 2.20 17.39 -15.98
N SER A 16 3.22 17.57 -15.14
CA SER A 16 4.26 18.55 -15.45
C SER A 16 5.11 18.01 -16.61
N ALA A 17 5.14 18.75 -17.73
CA ALA A 17 5.89 18.39 -18.93
C ALA A 17 7.41 18.62 -18.81
N ASN A 18 7.87 19.08 -17.64
CA ASN A 18 9.26 19.44 -17.41
C ASN A 18 9.92 18.39 -16.53
N SER A 19 11.04 17.85 -17.00
CA SER A 19 12.00 17.11 -16.20
C SER A 19 12.46 18.01 -15.05
N VAL A 20 11.82 17.91 -13.89
CA VAL A 20 12.34 18.51 -12.66
C VAL A 20 13.59 17.72 -12.30
N ASN A 21 14.69 18.40 -12.02
CA ASN A 21 15.89 17.73 -11.53
C ASN A 21 15.51 16.99 -10.24
N ALA A 22 15.77 15.68 -10.16
CA ALA A 22 15.43 14.87 -9.00
C ALA A 22 16.00 15.45 -7.69
N ALA A 23 17.08 16.23 -7.74
CA ALA A 23 17.67 16.93 -6.61
C ALA A 23 16.88 18.17 -6.11
N GLN A 24 15.89 18.67 -6.87
CA GLN A 24 15.02 19.79 -6.49
C GLN A 24 13.67 19.34 -5.94
N LEU A 25 13.41 18.03 -5.95
CA LEU A 25 12.20 17.45 -5.42
C LEU A 25 12.46 16.98 -3.97
N PRO A 26 11.57 17.29 -3.01
CA PRO A 26 11.64 16.69 -1.69
C PRO A 26 11.78 15.17 -1.79
N THR A 27 12.57 14.54 -0.93
CA THR A 27 12.77 13.09 -0.96
C THR A 27 11.42 12.39 -0.80
N ILE A 28 10.98 11.67 -1.85
CA ILE A 28 9.81 10.79 -1.75
C ILE A 28 10.14 9.72 -0.72
N THR A 29 9.44 9.71 0.40
CA THR A 29 9.75 8.77 1.48
C THR A 29 8.45 8.14 1.95
N ASN A 30 8.20 6.90 1.53
CA ASN A 30 7.39 6.01 2.33
C ASN A 30 8.12 5.84 3.68
N LEU A 31 7.48 6.19 4.79
CA LEU A 31 8.09 6.05 6.11
C LEU A 31 8.26 4.58 6.51
N LEU A 32 7.64 3.66 5.77
CA LEU A 32 7.81 2.23 5.93
C LEU A 32 9.02 1.70 5.15
N THR A 33 9.78 0.85 5.82
CA THR A 33 10.74 -0.07 5.19
C THR A 33 9.99 -1.24 4.56
N ASN A 34 10.38 -1.69 3.36
CA ASN A 34 9.69 -2.76 2.63
C ASN A 34 8.17 -2.55 2.55
N GLY A 35 7.74 -1.32 2.26
CA GLY A 35 6.34 -0.99 2.05
C GLY A 35 5.72 -1.67 0.84
N SER A 36 6.52 -2.06 -0.18
CA SER A 36 6.02 -2.89 -1.28
C SER A 36 5.73 -4.33 -0.86
N LEU A 37 6.19 -4.78 0.32
CA LEU A 37 6.02 -6.16 0.80
C LEU A 37 6.68 -7.24 -0.06
N ALA A 38 7.42 -6.85 -1.10
CA ALA A 38 8.15 -7.75 -2.00
C ALA A 38 9.25 -8.62 -1.34
N THR A 39 9.75 -8.25 -0.16
CA THR A 39 10.90 -8.92 0.50
C THR A 39 10.58 -9.45 1.90
N SER A 40 11.37 -10.39 2.41
CA SER A 40 11.14 -11.01 3.73
C SER A 40 11.66 -10.27 4.94
N SER A 41 11.85 -8.95 4.83
CA SER A 41 12.40 -8.14 5.92
C SER A 41 11.60 -6.85 6.11
N GLY A 42 11.83 -6.16 7.23
CA GLY A 42 11.23 -4.85 7.52
C GLY A 42 9.92 -4.89 8.32
N TRP A 43 9.22 -6.02 8.39
CA TRP A 43 7.98 -6.14 9.17
C TRP A 43 8.12 -7.12 10.33
N THR A 44 7.58 -6.75 11.49
CA THR A 44 7.39 -7.69 12.60
C THR A 44 6.05 -8.40 12.40
N VAL A 45 6.05 -9.72 12.59
CA VAL A 45 4.92 -10.60 12.24
C VAL A 45 4.46 -11.36 13.49
N SER A 46 3.15 -11.40 13.75
CA SER A 46 2.57 -12.21 14.82
C SER A 46 2.29 -13.64 14.37
N SER A 47 1.91 -14.50 15.32
CA SER A 47 1.19 -15.74 14.97
C SER A 47 -0.07 -15.38 14.17
N GLY A 48 -0.36 -16.12 13.09
CA GLY A 48 -1.55 -15.87 12.26
C GLY A 48 -1.28 -15.14 10.93
N ALA A 49 -0.10 -14.54 10.78
CA ALA A 49 0.32 -13.85 9.57
C ALA A 49 1.59 -14.49 9.00
N SER A 50 1.72 -14.52 7.67
CA SER A 50 2.98 -14.88 7.05
C SER A 50 3.92 -13.67 7.01
N SER A 51 5.24 -13.93 7.01
CA SER A 51 6.16 -12.90 6.55
C SER A 51 5.86 -12.60 5.08
N PRO A 52 6.03 -11.34 4.64
CA PRO A 52 6.14 -11.07 3.21
C PRO A 52 7.30 -11.94 2.71
N ALA A 53 7.15 -12.80 1.71
CA ALA A 53 8.23 -13.69 1.30
C ALA A 53 8.04 -14.12 -0.16
N PRO A 54 9.13 -14.42 -0.89
CA PRO A 54 9.03 -15.08 -2.18
C PRO A 54 8.48 -16.49 -1.95
N THR A 55 7.17 -16.63 -2.08
CA THR A 55 6.55 -17.95 -2.08
C THR A 55 6.87 -18.60 -3.42
N TRP A 56 7.92 -19.43 -3.41
CA TRP A 56 8.12 -20.43 -4.48
C TRP A 56 7.09 -21.58 -4.41
N GLU A 57 6.11 -21.50 -3.51
CA GLU A 57 5.01 -22.45 -3.43
C GLU A 57 3.76 -21.93 -4.13
N THR A 58 3.62 -22.40 -5.37
CA THR A 58 2.44 -22.27 -6.25
C THR A 58 2.13 -20.86 -6.71
N ALA A 59 1.94 -20.70 -8.02
CA ALA A 59 1.73 -19.43 -8.70
C ALA A 59 0.43 -18.68 -8.33
N SER A 60 -0.24 -19.05 -7.23
CA SER A 60 -1.59 -18.63 -6.87
C SER A 60 -1.61 -17.34 -6.06
N PHE A 61 -0.63 -17.01 -5.20
CA PHE A 61 -0.72 -15.83 -4.31
C PHE A 61 0.21 -14.71 -4.77
N ARG A 62 -0.35 -13.57 -5.20
CA ARG A 62 0.41 -12.41 -5.68
C ARG A 62 -0.13 -11.13 -5.08
N GLY A 63 0.74 -10.17 -4.79
CA GLY A 63 0.31 -8.79 -4.56
C GLY A 63 -0.47 -8.27 -5.77
N THR A 64 -1.25 -7.20 -5.59
CA THR A 64 -2.09 -6.53 -6.61
C THR A 64 -1.35 -6.08 -7.87
N ASP A 65 -0.03 -6.20 -7.84
CA ASP A 65 0.91 -5.84 -8.89
C ASP A 65 1.73 -7.05 -9.44
N GLY A 66 1.48 -8.26 -8.94
CA GLY A 66 2.05 -9.53 -9.40
C GLY A 66 3.21 -10.05 -8.54
N ASP A 67 3.58 -9.31 -7.49
CA ASP A 67 4.74 -9.58 -6.64
C ASP A 67 4.40 -10.39 -5.37
N ASN A 68 5.28 -10.36 -4.37
CA ASN A 68 5.08 -11.12 -3.13
C ASN A 68 4.22 -10.33 -2.15
N ALA A 69 3.18 -10.96 -1.61
CA ALA A 69 2.31 -10.38 -0.60
C ALA A 69 2.26 -11.26 0.66
N PRO A 70 2.21 -10.69 1.87
CA PRO A 70 1.81 -11.42 3.06
C PRO A 70 0.35 -11.87 2.96
N SER A 71 0.12 -13.12 3.34
CA SER A 71 -1.20 -13.70 3.54
C SER A 71 -1.49 -13.90 5.02
N PHE A 72 -2.74 -13.70 5.40
CA PHE A 72 -3.22 -13.96 6.75
C PHE A 72 -4.06 -15.24 6.76
N ASN A 73 -3.90 -16.01 7.85
CA ASN A 73 -4.54 -17.31 8.04
C ASN A 73 -4.14 -18.42 7.02
N SER A 74 -3.04 -18.23 6.26
CA SER A 74 -2.51 -19.28 5.40
C SER A 74 -2.05 -20.51 6.20
N ALA A 75 -2.23 -21.70 5.63
CA ALA A 75 -1.73 -22.98 6.17
C ALA A 75 -2.18 -23.32 7.62
N GLY A 76 -3.40 -22.90 8.01
CA GLY A 76 -3.96 -23.22 9.34
C GLY A 76 -3.36 -22.41 10.48
N SER A 77 -2.90 -21.19 10.17
CA SER A 77 -2.41 -20.24 11.17
C SER A 77 -3.54 -19.74 12.08
N ALA A 78 -3.22 -19.14 13.24
CA ALA A 78 -4.25 -18.63 14.14
C ALA A 78 -4.98 -17.40 13.56
N THR A 79 -6.29 -17.28 13.78
CA THR A 79 -7.08 -16.08 13.43
C THR A 79 -6.52 -14.83 14.13
N GLY A 80 -6.65 -13.66 13.52
CA GLY A 80 -6.21 -12.40 14.13
C GLY A 80 -4.71 -12.12 13.95
N GLY A 81 -4.10 -12.68 12.91
CA GLY A 81 -2.72 -12.41 12.56
C GLY A 81 -2.50 -10.95 12.19
N TYR A 82 -1.36 -10.38 12.56
CA TYR A 82 -0.99 -9.02 12.21
C TYR A 82 0.49 -8.88 11.85
N ILE A 83 0.77 -7.85 11.06
CA ILE A 83 2.12 -7.31 10.85
C ILE A 83 2.17 -5.86 11.32
N TYR A 84 3.32 -5.42 11.80
CA TYR A 84 3.50 -4.02 12.19
C TYR A 84 4.94 -3.52 11.96
N GLN A 85 5.06 -2.19 11.88
CA GLN A 85 6.35 -1.51 11.83
C GLN A 85 6.30 -0.23 12.66
N ASN A 86 7.45 0.13 13.23
CA ASN A 86 7.64 1.41 13.90
C ASN A 86 8.19 2.41 12.87
N ILE A 87 7.53 3.55 12.76
CA ILE A 87 7.93 4.66 11.90
C ILE A 87 8.34 5.87 12.73
N VAL A 88 9.27 6.66 12.21
CA VAL A 88 9.64 7.94 12.80
C VAL A 88 8.59 8.97 12.40
N THR A 89 8.08 9.72 13.38
CA THR A 89 7.07 10.77 13.18
C THR A 89 7.48 12.05 13.90
N GLU A 90 6.84 13.16 13.56
CA GLU A 90 6.95 14.42 14.30
C GLU A 90 5.63 14.73 14.99
N VAL A 91 5.71 15.16 16.25
CA VAL A 91 4.54 15.44 17.09
C VAL A 91 3.69 16.56 16.48
N GLY A 92 2.38 16.35 16.42
CA GLY A 92 1.40 17.29 15.91
C GLY A 92 1.17 17.24 14.40
N LYS A 93 2.02 16.52 13.64
CA LYS A 93 1.79 16.28 12.21
C LYS A 93 0.72 15.21 11.98
N THR A 94 -0.03 15.37 10.90
CA THR A 94 -1.00 14.37 10.43
C THR A 94 -0.37 13.46 9.38
N TYR A 95 -0.61 12.17 9.51
CA TYR A 95 -0.12 11.14 8.60
C TYR A 95 -1.28 10.32 8.06
N THR A 96 -1.12 9.86 6.82
CA THR A 96 -2.01 8.88 6.19
C THR A 96 -1.29 7.55 6.15
N PHE A 97 -1.95 6.50 6.64
CA PHE A 97 -1.52 5.11 6.47
C PHE A 97 -2.44 4.42 5.47
N GLN A 98 -1.88 3.94 4.36
CA GLN A 98 -2.61 3.27 3.28
C GLN A 98 -2.06 1.87 3.04
N VAL A 99 -2.94 0.97 2.65
CA VAL A 99 -2.61 -0.42 2.32
C VAL A 99 -3.49 -0.86 1.16
N ASN A 100 -2.92 -1.55 0.17
CA ASN A 100 -3.74 -2.29 -0.80
C ASN A 100 -4.08 -3.67 -0.24
N ALA A 101 -5.32 -4.09 -0.30
CA ALA A 101 -5.68 -5.42 0.18
C ALA A 101 -6.85 -5.99 -0.58
N TYR A 102 -6.96 -7.31 -0.55
CA TYR A 102 -8.12 -8.02 -1.04
C TYR A 102 -8.37 -9.29 -0.24
N GLY A 103 -9.65 -9.61 -0.10
CA GLY A 103 -10.13 -10.81 0.54
C GLY A 103 -10.08 -11.98 -0.42
N VAL A 104 -9.38 -13.02 -0.02
CA VAL A 104 -9.34 -14.32 -0.71
C VAL A 104 -10.19 -15.24 0.14
N GLU A 105 -11.35 -15.69 -0.31
CA GLU A 105 -12.12 -16.67 0.46
C GLU A 105 -12.90 -17.64 -0.45
N LEU A 106 -12.70 -18.95 -0.20
CA LEU A 106 -13.28 -20.04 -1.00
C LEU A 106 -14.75 -20.34 -0.68
N ASN A 107 -15.28 -19.83 0.43
CA ASN A 107 -16.59 -20.14 0.99
C ASN A 107 -17.53 -18.92 1.09
N SER A 108 -17.19 -17.81 0.42
CA SER A 108 -18.00 -16.58 0.30
C SER A 108 -18.21 -15.74 1.57
N THR A 109 -17.38 -15.91 2.60
CA THR A 109 -17.35 -14.97 3.73
C THR A 109 -16.51 -13.74 3.41
N ASN A 110 -16.90 -12.60 3.97
CA ASN A 110 -16.19 -11.34 3.75
C ASN A 110 -14.98 -11.26 4.67
N SER A 111 -13.78 -11.27 4.09
CA SER A 111 -12.55 -10.97 4.82
C SER A 111 -12.56 -9.54 5.35
N ALA A 112 -11.88 -9.32 6.47
CA ALA A 112 -11.78 -8.00 7.09
C ALA A 112 -10.35 -7.62 7.42
N LEU A 113 -10.03 -6.34 7.24
CA LEU A 113 -8.74 -5.73 7.55
C LEU A 113 -8.94 -4.64 8.59
N THR A 114 -8.20 -4.67 9.69
CA THR A 114 -8.07 -3.51 10.58
C THR A 114 -6.71 -2.85 10.37
N LEU A 115 -6.74 -1.54 10.08
CA LEU A 115 -5.56 -0.69 10.14
C LEU A 115 -5.57 0.03 11.49
N THR A 116 -4.43 0.05 12.19
CA THR A 116 -4.31 0.77 13.45
C THR A 116 -2.98 1.53 13.54
N ALA A 117 -3.00 2.74 14.09
CA ALA A 117 -1.81 3.49 14.48
C ALA A 117 -1.77 3.65 16.00
N PHE A 118 -0.64 3.35 16.63
CA PHE A 118 -0.41 3.45 18.07
C PHE A 118 0.69 4.46 18.38
N ALA A 119 0.54 5.19 19.49
CA ALA A 119 1.58 6.07 19.99
C ALA A 119 2.84 5.27 20.40
N GLY A 120 4.02 5.79 20.06
CA GLY A 120 5.30 5.20 20.45
C GLY A 120 5.75 4.05 19.57
N SER A 121 6.65 3.22 20.12
CA SER A 121 7.40 2.18 19.39
C SER A 121 6.96 0.75 19.74
N ASN A 122 5.73 0.60 20.25
CA ASN A 122 5.10 -0.69 20.51
C ASN A 122 3.58 -0.59 20.37
N LEU A 123 2.93 -1.74 20.22
CA LEU A 123 1.47 -1.84 20.09
C LEU A 123 0.70 -1.63 21.41
N GLY A 124 1.40 -1.41 22.53
CA GLY A 124 0.80 -1.13 23.85
C GLY A 124 0.65 0.36 24.16
N GLY A 125 1.06 1.24 23.24
CA GLY A 125 0.76 2.66 23.32
C GLY A 125 -0.73 2.96 23.12
N GLY A 126 -1.14 4.20 23.42
CA GLY A 126 -2.50 4.64 23.14
C GLY A 126 -2.81 4.61 21.64
N GLU A 127 -3.98 4.11 21.27
CA GLU A 127 -4.48 4.15 19.89
C GLU A 127 -4.63 5.60 19.42
N LEU A 128 -4.04 5.92 18.27
CA LEU A 128 -4.16 7.22 17.61
C LEU A 128 -5.29 7.23 16.59
N SER A 129 -5.52 6.09 15.93
CA SER A 129 -6.56 5.87 14.94
C SER A 129 -6.66 4.38 14.64
N SER A 130 -7.88 3.90 14.46
CA SER A 130 -8.14 2.53 14.02
C SER A 130 -9.42 2.50 13.19
N ASP A 131 -9.43 1.71 12.14
CA ASP A 131 -10.64 1.44 11.38
C ASP A 131 -10.60 0.02 10.81
N THR A 132 -11.79 -0.57 10.62
CA THR A 132 -11.96 -1.93 10.11
C THR A 132 -12.74 -1.91 8.81
N PHE A 133 -12.15 -2.52 7.79
CA PHE A 133 -12.64 -2.51 6.42
C PHE A 133 -13.04 -3.92 5.99
N THR A 134 -14.09 -3.97 5.18
CA THR A 134 -14.52 -5.19 4.48
C THR A 134 -13.77 -5.31 3.16
N CYS A 135 -13.08 -6.43 2.96
CA CYS A 135 -12.11 -6.63 1.88
C CYS A 135 -12.49 -7.64 0.80
N GLY A 136 -13.64 -8.29 0.91
CA GLY A 136 -14.01 -9.35 -0.03
C GLY A 136 -15.27 -10.07 0.40
N PRO A 137 -15.58 -11.25 -0.18
CA PRO A 137 -14.71 -12.05 -1.02
C PRO A 137 -14.56 -11.40 -2.41
N ASP A 138 -13.36 -10.88 -2.70
CA ASP A 138 -13.05 -10.30 -4.01
C ASP A 138 -12.60 -11.42 -4.98
N GLU A 139 -12.05 -12.50 -4.45
CA GLU A 139 -11.64 -13.68 -5.21
C GLU A 139 -12.21 -14.95 -4.58
N SER A 140 -13.21 -15.55 -5.23
CA SER A 140 -13.85 -16.80 -4.82
C SER A 140 -13.65 -17.89 -5.87
N GLY A 141 -12.96 -18.97 -5.51
CA GLY A 141 -12.95 -20.22 -6.28
C GLY A 141 -12.10 -20.25 -7.56
N THR A 142 -11.34 -19.22 -7.91
CA THR A 142 -10.41 -19.27 -9.06
C THR A 142 -8.96 -19.19 -8.61
N ALA A 143 -8.16 -20.22 -8.94
CA ALA A 143 -6.71 -20.24 -8.77
C ALA A 143 -5.93 -19.16 -9.58
N ASN A 144 -6.65 -18.25 -10.22
CA ASN A 144 -6.11 -17.07 -10.89
C ASN A 144 -6.57 -15.86 -10.09
N HIS A 145 -5.72 -15.42 -9.17
CA HIS A 145 -5.93 -14.19 -8.43
C HIS A 145 -5.92 -13.03 -9.44
N THR A 146 -7.03 -12.31 -9.54
CA THR A 146 -7.26 -11.24 -10.52
C THR A 146 -6.67 -9.91 -10.11
N ASN A 147 -6.04 -9.82 -8.92
CA ASN A 147 -5.34 -8.63 -8.44
C ASN A 147 -6.23 -7.41 -8.21
N THR A 148 -7.52 -7.63 -7.95
CA THR A 148 -8.52 -6.56 -7.82
C THR A 148 -8.55 -5.96 -6.42
N GLY A 149 -7.40 -5.74 -5.80
CA GLY A 149 -7.35 -5.13 -4.47
C GLY A 149 -7.75 -3.67 -4.45
N ARG A 150 -8.15 -3.23 -3.25
CA ARG A 150 -8.61 -1.88 -2.98
C ARG A 150 -7.67 -1.22 -1.98
N VAL A 151 -7.48 0.08 -2.14
CA VAL A 151 -6.72 0.87 -1.18
C VAL A 151 -7.61 1.20 0.03
N TYR A 152 -7.17 0.77 1.20
CA TYR A 152 -7.72 1.09 2.50
C TYR A 152 -6.83 2.10 3.21
N SER A 153 -7.41 3.00 4.00
CA SER A 153 -6.63 4.07 4.61
C SER A 153 -7.19 4.56 5.94
N ILE A 154 -6.30 4.90 6.86
CA ILE A 154 -6.59 5.70 8.06
C ILE A 154 -5.73 6.95 8.09
N LYS A 155 -6.19 7.97 8.82
CA LYS A 155 -5.39 9.14 9.18
C LYS A 155 -5.17 9.18 10.68
N PHE A 156 -4.00 9.65 11.11
CA PHE A 156 -3.68 9.83 12.51
C PHE A 156 -2.81 11.06 12.74
N VAL A 157 -2.91 11.67 13.93
CA VAL A 157 -2.03 12.74 14.38
C VAL A 157 -0.99 12.14 15.31
N ALA A 158 0.29 12.33 15.01
CA ALA A 158 1.36 11.79 15.84
C ALA A 158 1.45 12.53 17.18
N THR A 159 1.45 11.79 18.29
CA THR A 159 1.60 12.34 19.65
C THR A 159 3.00 12.11 20.23
N SER A 160 3.85 11.39 19.51
CA SER A 160 5.24 11.06 19.85
C SER A 160 6.11 11.12 18.61
N THR A 161 7.44 11.02 18.78
CA THR A 161 8.40 10.97 17.67
C THR A 161 8.51 9.60 16.98
N SER A 162 7.71 8.64 17.44
CA SER A 162 7.57 7.30 16.89
C SER A 162 6.11 6.92 16.89
N THR A 163 5.67 6.22 15.86
CA THR A 163 4.33 5.63 15.77
C THR A 163 4.47 4.18 15.33
N SER A 164 3.68 3.28 15.91
CA SER A 164 3.59 1.89 15.43
C SER A 164 2.36 1.78 14.55
N VAL A 165 2.51 1.37 13.29
CA VAL A 165 1.37 1.09 12.39
C VAL A 165 1.20 -0.41 12.21
N ARG A 166 -0.04 -0.89 12.29
CA ARG A 166 -0.40 -2.30 12.27
C ARG A 166 -1.45 -2.60 11.21
N ILE A 167 -1.27 -3.72 10.55
CA ILE A 167 -2.20 -4.35 9.61
C ILE A 167 -2.63 -5.65 10.25
N LEU A 168 -3.91 -5.79 10.55
CA LEU A 168 -4.50 -6.93 11.26
C LEU A 168 -5.56 -7.57 10.37
N ASP A 169 -5.50 -8.89 10.23
CA ASP A 169 -6.64 -9.67 9.78
C ASP A 169 -7.72 -9.68 10.87
N ALA A 170 -8.84 -9.05 10.56
CA ALA A 170 -9.98 -8.86 11.45
C ALA A 170 -11.13 -9.80 11.11
N THR A 171 -10.89 -10.80 10.26
CA THR A 171 -11.90 -11.76 9.83
C THR A 171 -12.40 -12.54 11.05
N SER A 172 -13.69 -12.37 11.35
CA SER A 172 -14.30 -12.86 12.59
C SER A 172 -14.74 -14.32 12.54
N VAL A 173 -14.70 -14.93 11.35
CA VAL A 173 -15.08 -16.33 11.11
C VAL A 173 -13.80 -17.11 10.82
N ALA A 174 -13.59 -18.20 11.55
CA ALA A 174 -12.49 -19.10 11.24
C ALA A 174 -12.71 -19.71 9.86
N SER A 175 -11.90 -19.33 8.88
CA SER A 175 -11.86 -19.99 7.59
C SER A 175 -10.86 -21.15 7.61
N LEU A 176 -10.98 -22.05 6.64
CA LEU A 176 -10.05 -23.17 6.44
C LEU A 176 -8.93 -22.82 5.46
N GLY A 177 -8.80 -21.55 5.04
CA GLY A 177 -7.87 -21.10 4.01
C GLY A 177 -7.30 -19.71 4.30
N GLU A 178 -6.58 -19.17 3.33
CA GLU A 178 -6.19 -17.76 3.35
C GLU A 178 -7.44 -16.88 3.43
N ASP A 179 -7.37 -15.79 4.21
CA ASP A 179 -8.48 -14.82 4.36
C ASP A 179 -8.18 -13.51 3.67
N LEU A 180 -7.00 -12.96 3.93
CA LEU A 180 -6.61 -11.63 3.52
C LEU A 180 -5.23 -11.69 2.86
N VAL A 181 -5.12 -11.08 1.69
CA VAL A 181 -3.85 -10.78 1.06
C VAL A 181 -3.66 -9.27 1.13
N VAL A 182 -2.50 -8.87 1.65
CA VAL A 182 -2.13 -7.47 1.77
C VAL A 182 -0.96 -7.20 0.85
N ASP A 183 -1.10 -6.13 0.10
CA ASP A 183 -0.09 -5.62 -0.79
C ASP A 183 0.17 -4.14 -0.48
N ARG A 184 1.37 -3.65 -0.78
CA ARG A 184 1.69 -2.22 -0.82
C ARG A 184 1.16 -1.39 0.35
N ALA A 185 1.95 -1.27 1.40
CA ALA A 185 1.73 -0.44 2.57
C ALA A 185 2.56 0.85 2.53
N ILE A 186 1.91 2.00 2.74
CA ILE A 186 2.56 3.32 2.71
C ILE A 186 2.12 4.17 3.89
N VAL A 187 3.09 4.85 4.52
CA VAL A 187 2.81 5.96 5.42
C VAL A 187 3.53 7.22 4.95
N PHE A 188 2.78 8.33 4.92
CA PHE A 188 3.29 9.65 4.53
C PHE A 188 2.62 10.77 5.33
N GLU A 189 3.29 11.93 5.45
CA GLU A 189 2.72 13.13 6.05
C GLU A 189 1.61 13.69 5.15
N THR A 190 0.37 13.71 5.64
CA THR A 190 -0.84 14.05 4.87
C THR A 190 -0.75 15.42 4.23
N ASP A 191 -0.26 16.43 4.97
CA ASP A 191 -0.25 17.82 4.50
C ASP A 191 0.77 18.08 3.38
N THR A 192 1.79 17.21 3.28
CA THR A 192 2.80 17.29 2.21
C THR A 192 2.39 16.52 0.96
N GLY A 193 1.43 15.60 1.06
CA GLY A 193 0.87 14.84 -0.05
C GLY A 193 1.90 14.01 -0.84
N TYR A 194 3.00 13.61 -0.22
CA TYR A 194 4.13 12.99 -0.93
C TYR A 194 4.04 11.46 -0.92
N ILE A 195 3.71 10.84 -2.06
CA ILE A 195 3.35 9.41 -2.16
C ILE A 195 4.26 8.69 -3.15
N SER A 196 4.83 7.55 -2.73
CA SER A 196 5.68 6.69 -3.55
C SER A 196 4.98 5.37 -3.91
N GLY A 197 5.20 4.91 -5.14
CA GLY A 197 4.98 3.55 -5.63
C GLY A 197 5.68 2.51 -4.77
N SER A 198 6.99 2.50 -4.91
CA SER A 198 7.90 1.65 -4.14
C SER A 198 8.59 2.42 -3.01
N THR A 199 9.14 1.69 -2.03
CA THR A 199 10.04 2.28 -1.02
C THR A 199 11.15 3.06 -1.71
N GLY A 200 11.43 4.26 -1.20
CA GLY A 200 12.41 5.18 -1.77
C GLY A 200 13.69 4.50 -2.29
N ALA A 201 14.13 4.98 -3.46
CA ALA A 201 15.36 4.68 -4.19
C ALA A 201 15.43 3.43 -5.10
N THR A 202 14.56 2.43 -4.97
CA THR A 202 14.53 1.29 -5.92
C THR A 202 13.17 1.16 -6.57
N ASP A 203 13.03 1.89 -7.66
CA ASP A 203 11.91 1.77 -8.57
C ASP A 203 11.81 0.33 -9.12
N THR A 204 10.72 -0.36 -8.83
CA THR A 204 10.46 -1.72 -9.31
C THR A 204 9.66 -1.64 -10.61
N PRO A 205 9.84 -2.53 -11.61
CA PRO A 205 9.07 -2.52 -12.87
C PRO A 205 7.61 -2.99 -12.71
N ILE A 206 7.08 -2.82 -11.51
CA ILE A 206 5.86 -3.41 -10.97
C ILE A 206 4.76 -2.34 -11.08
N ASN A 207 3.51 -2.75 -11.32
CA ASN A 207 2.41 -1.81 -11.57
C ASN A 207 1.79 -1.32 -10.25
N ASP A 208 1.93 -0.05 -9.91
CA ASP A 208 1.41 0.48 -8.64
C ASP A 208 0.00 1.08 -8.75
N THR A 209 -0.82 0.96 -7.70
CA THR A 209 -2.03 1.79 -7.52
C THR A 209 -1.81 2.83 -6.42
N LEU A 210 -1.61 4.10 -6.82
CA LEU A 210 -1.45 5.23 -5.89
C LEU A 210 -2.78 5.96 -5.68
N LEU A 211 -3.14 6.19 -4.42
CA LEU A 211 -4.28 7.00 -4.04
C LEU A 211 -3.82 8.25 -3.25
N GLY A 212 -4.02 9.40 -3.86
CA GLY A 212 -3.82 10.73 -3.29
C GLY A 212 -4.76 11.05 -2.13
N THR A 213 -4.67 12.28 -1.67
CA THR A 213 -5.46 12.87 -0.61
C THR A 213 -6.34 14.00 -1.16
N SER A 214 -6.99 14.75 -0.28
CA SER A 214 -7.67 15.98 -0.69
C SER A 214 -6.72 17.17 -0.85
N ALA A 215 -5.43 17.01 -0.53
CA ALA A 215 -4.40 18.04 -0.60
C ALA A 215 -3.74 18.07 -1.99
N ASN A 216 -2.73 18.93 -2.15
CA ASN A 216 -1.92 18.93 -3.37
C ASN A 216 -0.84 17.85 -3.26
N ASP A 217 -1.02 16.73 -3.94
CA ASP A 217 -0.11 15.60 -3.83
C ASP A 217 0.99 15.63 -4.89
N LYS A 218 2.15 15.09 -4.50
CA LYS A 218 3.25 14.72 -5.39
C LYS A 218 3.39 13.21 -5.35
N MET A 219 3.14 12.58 -6.50
CA MET A 219 3.00 11.13 -6.58
C MET A 219 3.98 10.57 -7.60
N ALA A 220 4.78 9.58 -7.22
CA ALA A 220 5.65 8.87 -8.15
C ALA A 220 5.24 7.40 -8.19
N GLY A 221 4.72 6.94 -9.32
CA GLY A 221 4.41 5.53 -9.54
C GLY A 221 5.70 4.75 -9.70
N GLY A 222 6.55 5.22 -10.62
CA GLY A 222 7.86 4.64 -10.83
C GLY A 222 8.00 4.10 -12.25
N THR A 223 8.58 2.92 -12.38
CA THR A 223 8.60 2.08 -13.57
C THR A 223 7.48 1.07 -13.48
N GLY A 224 6.89 0.66 -14.60
CA GLY A 224 5.67 -0.16 -14.60
C GLY A 224 4.46 0.64 -15.05
N ASN A 225 3.30 0.00 -15.13
CA ASN A 225 2.04 0.62 -15.52
C ASN A 225 1.26 1.03 -14.27
N ASP A 226 1.45 2.26 -13.81
CA ASP A 226 0.86 2.73 -12.57
C ASP A 226 -0.53 3.33 -12.77
N THR A 227 -1.45 3.08 -11.83
CA THR A 227 -2.71 3.80 -11.71
C THR A 227 -2.56 4.86 -10.63
N ILE A 228 -2.69 6.14 -10.99
CA ILE A 228 -2.52 7.25 -10.04
C ILE A 228 -3.84 8.02 -9.98
N ASN A 229 -4.51 7.94 -8.83
CA ASN A 229 -5.68 8.76 -8.54
C ASN A 229 -5.32 9.83 -7.52
N GLY A 230 -5.19 11.09 -7.96
CA GLY A 230 -4.84 12.21 -7.08
C GLY A 230 -5.96 12.67 -6.16
N GLN A 231 -7.18 12.14 -6.31
CA GLN A 231 -8.34 12.56 -5.55
C GLN A 231 -8.60 14.07 -5.69
N GLY A 232 -8.52 14.84 -4.61
CA GLY A 232 -8.75 16.30 -4.64
C GLY A 232 -7.47 17.09 -4.90
N GLY A 233 -7.56 18.43 -4.84
CA GLY A 233 -6.38 19.29 -4.95
C GLY A 233 -5.77 19.38 -6.35
N THR A 234 -4.62 20.05 -6.46
CA THR A 234 -3.80 20.12 -7.67
C THR A 234 -2.60 19.20 -7.54
N ASN A 235 -2.64 18.09 -8.26
CA ASN A 235 -1.70 17.00 -8.11
C ASN A 235 -0.59 17.01 -9.17
N THR A 236 0.60 16.54 -8.78
CA THR A 236 1.78 16.42 -9.64
C THR A 236 2.27 14.98 -9.67
N ALA A 237 2.18 14.33 -10.84
CA ALA A 237 2.83 13.03 -11.05
C ALA A 237 4.31 13.24 -11.40
N LEU A 238 5.21 12.50 -10.73
CA LEU A 238 6.66 12.50 -10.96
C LEU A 238 7.10 11.22 -11.67
N TYR A 239 7.98 11.38 -12.66
CA TYR A 239 8.55 10.29 -13.44
C TYR A 239 10.08 10.40 -13.51
N THR A 240 10.74 9.26 -13.41
CA THR A 240 12.19 9.09 -13.57
C THR A 240 12.53 8.86 -15.05
N GLY A 241 12.50 9.92 -15.88
CA GLY A 241 12.88 9.78 -17.28
C GLY A 241 12.31 10.84 -18.20
N SER A 242 12.43 10.63 -19.51
CA SER A 242 11.85 11.51 -20.51
C SER A 242 10.34 11.28 -20.61
N ARG A 243 9.55 12.35 -20.67
CA ARG A 243 8.08 12.30 -20.84
C ARG A 243 7.63 11.44 -22.02
N SER A 244 8.44 11.35 -23.08
CA SER A 244 8.20 10.52 -24.27
C SER A 244 8.24 9.01 -24.00
N GLN A 245 8.72 8.57 -22.84
CA GLN A 245 8.75 7.17 -22.42
C GLN A 245 7.45 6.72 -21.74
N TYR A 246 6.54 7.67 -21.44
CA TYR A 246 5.32 7.42 -20.69
C TYR A 246 4.09 7.70 -21.57
N THR A 247 3.15 6.75 -21.60
CA THR A 247 1.81 6.99 -22.15
C THR A 247 0.92 7.41 -20.99
N ILE A 248 0.43 8.64 -21.01
CA ILE A 248 -0.47 9.13 -19.96
C ILE A 248 -1.87 9.13 -20.52
N THR A 249 -2.70 8.26 -19.97
CA THR A 249 -4.11 8.13 -20.30
C THR A 249 -4.91 8.81 -19.19
N ILE A 250 -5.82 9.70 -19.54
CA ILE A 250 -6.74 10.25 -18.55
C ILE A 250 -7.90 9.26 -18.42
N ALA A 251 -8.08 8.62 -17.26
CA ALA A 251 -9.33 7.92 -16.96
C ALA A 251 -10.46 8.95 -16.99
N SER A 252 -11.41 8.77 -17.89
CA SER A 252 -12.69 9.46 -17.80
C SER A 252 -13.30 9.13 -16.44
N GLY A 253 -13.52 10.18 -15.63
CA GLY A 253 -14.03 10.07 -14.26
C GLY A 253 -15.39 9.42 -14.14
#